data_AF-A0A7S3LFZ6-F1
#
_entry.id   AF-A0A7S3LFZ6-F1
#
_cell.length_a   1.000
_cell.length_b   1.000
_cell.length_c   1.000
_cell.angle_alpha   90.00
_cell.angle_beta   90.00
_cell.angle_gamma   90.00
#
_symmetry.space_group_name_H-M   'P 1'
#
loop_
_entity.id
_entity.type
_entity.pdbx_description
1 polymer ?
#
loop_
_entity_poly.entity_id
_entity_poly.type
_entity_poly.pdbx_seq_one_letter_code
_entity_poly.pdbx_strand_id
1 'polypeptide(L)'
;YAKNDKQKDMVLTVQANYYFNTSNFELAARYYAESSRSFEEVSLMLLAKGQKDALKSYLMLKLKALPVEAKTQKTILCVWITDIFLDKLNCIDKKQLLNFDFSDSDNDEFEIVDVTRKQNALLELSDPADTENNGEEEKKRVRQE
;
A
#
# COMPACT_ATOMS: atom_id res chain seq x y z
N TYR A 1 5.21 26.52 -27.18
CA TYR A 1 3.87 26.98 -27.60
C TYR A 1 2.95 25.77 -27.76
N ALA A 2 2.09 25.48 -26.79
CA ALA A 2 0.97 24.54 -26.97
C ALA A 2 -0.30 25.38 -27.14
N LYS A 3 -0.96 25.29 -28.31
CA LYS A 3 -2.14 26.11 -28.64
C LYS A 3 -3.47 25.50 -28.17
N ASN A 4 -3.49 24.22 -27.78
CA ASN A 4 -4.68 23.48 -27.33
C ASN A 4 -4.41 22.67 -26.06
N ASP A 5 -5.37 22.61 -25.14
CA ASP A 5 -5.28 21.85 -23.89
C ASP A 5 -5.02 20.36 -24.10
N LYS A 6 -5.63 19.77 -25.15
CA LYS A 6 -5.38 18.38 -25.55
C LYS A 6 -3.92 18.11 -25.95
N GLN A 7 -3.28 19.06 -26.61
CA GLN A 7 -1.88 18.93 -27.01
C GLN A 7 -0.96 19.07 -25.79
N LYS A 8 -1.30 19.98 -24.87
CA LYS A 8 -0.58 20.12 -23.60
C LYS A 8 -0.63 18.83 -22.79
N ASP A 9 -1.82 18.23 -22.68
CA ASP A 9 -2.02 16.98 -21.97
C ASP A 9 -1.27 15.80 -22.61
N MET A 10 -1.26 15.72 -23.94
CA MET A 10 -0.46 14.73 -24.67
C MET A 10 1.03 14.88 -24.37
N VAL A 11 1.55 16.11 -24.37
CA VAL A 11 2.96 16.38 -24.04
C VAL A 11 3.27 15.99 -22.59
N LEU A 12 2.40 16.31 -21.63
CA LEU A 12 2.56 15.93 -20.23
C LEU A 12 2.61 14.41 -20.07
N THR A 13 1.72 13.69 -20.75
CA THR A 13 1.68 12.22 -20.72
C THR A 13 2.94 11.61 -21.31
N VAL A 14 3.42 12.13 -22.45
CA VAL A 14 4.66 11.66 -23.09
C VAL A 14 5.88 11.95 -22.21
N GLN A 15 5.95 13.13 -21.58
CA GLN A 15 7.02 13.47 -20.64
C GLN A 15 6.99 12.56 -19.41
N ALA A 16 5.81 12.30 -18.84
CA ALA A 16 5.65 11.40 -17.71
C ALA A 16 6.14 9.98 -18.05
N ASN A 17 5.74 9.46 -19.22
CA ASN A 17 6.19 8.15 -19.72
C ASN A 17 7.71 8.11 -19.90
N TYR A 18 8.31 9.17 -20.45
CA TYR A 18 9.76 9.27 -20.62
C TYR A 18 10.47 9.15 -19.26
N TYR A 19 10.08 9.95 -18.27
CA TYR A 19 10.69 9.90 -16.93
C TYR A 19 10.45 8.57 -16.22
N PHE A 20 9.28 7.95 -16.43
CA PHE A 20 8.95 6.65 -15.89
C PHE A 20 9.87 5.55 -16.45
N ASN A 21 10.15 5.59 -17.75
CA ASN A 21 11.05 4.64 -18.42
C ASN A 21 12.52 4.86 -18.07
N THR A 22 12.93 6.09 -17.74
CA THR A 22 14.28 6.40 -17.23
C THR A 22 14.44 6.18 -15.72
N SER A 23 13.49 5.50 -15.07
CA SER A 23 13.48 5.25 -13.61
C SER A 23 13.44 6.51 -12.74
N ASN A 24 13.06 7.67 -13.29
CA ASN A 24 12.87 8.90 -12.53
C ASN A 24 11.40 9.02 -12.11
N PHE A 25 11.02 8.17 -11.15
CA PHE A 25 9.63 8.00 -10.75
C PHE A 25 9.03 9.24 -10.07
N GLU A 26 9.83 9.99 -9.31
CA GLU A 26 9.37 11.20 -8.63
C GLU A 26 8.94 12.28 -9.63
N LEU A 27 9.75 12.50 -10.67
CA LEU A 27 9.43 13.47 -11.69
C LEU A 27 8.28 12.97 -12.59
N ALA A 28 8.26 11.67 -12.92
CA ALA A 28 7.15 11.05 -13.62
C ALA A 28 5.82 11.24 -12.87
N ALA A 29 5.80 11.00 -11.57
CA ALA A 29 4.63 11.19 -10.70
C ALA A 29 4.07 12.62 -10.76
N ARG A 30 4.94 13.63 -10.79
CA ARG A 30 4.52 15.04 -10.91
C ARG A 30 3.82 15.31 -12.24
N TYR A 31 4.41 14.85 -13.35
CA TYR A 31 3.82 15.03 -14.68
C TYR A 31 2.52 14.21 -14.85
N TYR A 32 2.45 12.99 -14.30
CA TYR A 32 1.22 12.21 -14.29
C TYR A 32 0.11 12.88 -13.47
N ALA A 33 0.44 13.55 -12.37
CA ALA A 33 -0.54 14.25 -11.55
C ALA A 33 -1.25 15.37 -12.31
N GLU A 34 -0.52 16.08 -13.17
CA GLU A 34 -1.03 17.17 -14.01
C GLU A 34 -1.71 16.68 -15.30
N SER A 35 -1.41 15.45 -15.74
CA SER A 35 -2.05 14.84 -16.91
C SER A 35 -3.47 14.33 -16.63
N SER A 36 -4.22 14.12 -17.71
CA SER A 36 -5.56 13.53 -17.72
C SER A 36 -5.57 12.00 -17.66
N ARG A 37 -4.42 11.36 -17.41
CA ARG A 37 -4.32 9.91 -17.22
C ARG A 37 -5.20 9.43 -16.05
N SER A 38 -5.69 8.20 -16.20
CA SER A 38 -6.50 7.54 -15.17
C SER A 38 -5.73 7.46 -13.86
N PHE A 39 -6.41 7.82 -12.77
CA PHE A 39 -5.85 7.77 -11.43
C PHE A 39 -5.35 6.36 -11.07
N GLU A 40 -6.18 5.37 -11.36
CA GLU A 40 -5.93 3.97 -11.02
C GLU A 40 -4.73 3.42 -11.81
N GLU A 41 -4.67 3.71 -13.11
CA GLU A 41 -3.59 3.24 -13.97
C GLU A 41 -2.21 3.72 -13.47
N VAL A 42 -2.10 5.02 -13.14
CA VAL A 42 -0.84 5.59 -12.63
C VAL A 42 -0.51 5.03 -11.25
N SER A 43 -1.51 4.86 -10.38
CA SER A 43 -1.31 4.35 -9.02
C SER A 43 -0.82 2.91 -9.04
N LEU A 44 -1.47 2.04 -9.83
CA LEU A 44 -1.07 0.65 -10.01
C LEU A 44 0.33 0.54 -10.64
N MET A 45 0.63 1.40 -11.61
CA MET A 45 1.95 1.43 -12.25
C MET A 45 3.07 1.77 -11.25
N LEU A 46 2.89 2.78 -10.39
CA LEU A 46 3.86 3.15 -9.36
C LEU A 46 3.98 2.08 -8.26
N LEU A 47 2.85 1.48 -7.88
CA LEU A 47 2.81 0.39 -6.90
C LEU A 47 3.55 -0.85 -7.41
N ALA A 48 3.36 -1.22 -8.68
CA ALA A 48 4.05 -2.35 -9.33
C ALA A 48 5.58 -2.15 -9.40
N LYS A 49 6.06 -0.90 -9.38
CA LYS A 49 7.50 -0.58 -9.30
C LYS A 49 8.02 -0.49 -7.86
N GLY A 50 7.17 -0.65 -6.86
CA GLY A 50 7.52 -0.51 -5.44
C GLY A 50 7.86 0.93 -5.04
N GLN A 51 7.49 1.93 -5.85
CA GLN A 51 7.91 3.32 -5.68
C GLN A 51 6.91 4.08 -4.79
N LYS A 52 6.90 3.73 -3.49
CA LYS A 52 5.98 4.33 -2.51
C LYS A 52 6.18 5.84 -2.34
N ASP A 53 7.41 6.32 -2.51
CA ASP A 53 7.74 7.75 -2.41
C ASP A 53 7.13 8.56 -3.57
N ALA A 54 7.32 8.10 -4.80
CA ALA A 54 6.72 8.70 -5.97
C ALA A 54 5.18 8.63 -5.92
N LEU A 55 4.63 7.50 -5.46
CA LEU A 55 3.19 7.35 -5.25
C LEU A 55 2.67 8.38 -4.26
N LYS A 56 3.33 8.57 -3.11
CA LYS A 56 2.95 9.61 -2.14
C LYS A 56 2.92 11.00 -2.78
N SER A 57 3.96 11.38 -3.52
CA SER A 57 4.02 12.68 -4.19
C SER A 57 2.89 12.87 -5.21
N TYR A 58 2.58 11.83 -5.98
CA TYR A 58 1.44 11.80 -6.88
C TYR A 58 0.10 12.00 -6.15
N LEU A 59 -0.15 11.22 -5.08
CA LEU A 59 -1.39 11.30 -4.28
C LEU A 59 -1.56 12.68 -3.63
N MET A 60 -0.47 13.26 -3.11
CA MET A 60 -0.48 14.61 -2.53
C MET A 60 -0.87 15.68 -3.55
N LEU A 61 -0.39 15.57 -4.80
CA LEU A 61 -0.76 16.50 -5.87
C LEU A 61 -2.22 16.32 -6.28
N LYS A 62 -2.70 15.08 -6.44
CA LYS A 62 -4.11 14.80 -6.73
C LYS A 62 -5.04 15.29 -5.61
N LEU A 63 -4.65 15.12 -4.35
CA LEU A 63 -5.41 15.61 -3.19
C LEU A 63 -5.59 17.14 -3.22
N LYS A 64 -4.53 17.88 -3.61
CA LYS A 64 -4.58 19.34 -3.77
C LYS A 64 -5.43 19.79 -4.96
N ALA A 65 -5.45 19.00 -6.04
CA ALA A 65 -6.24 19.28 -7.22
C ALA A 65 -7.74 19.00 -7.05
N LEU A 66 -8.12 18.19 -6.06
CA LEU A 66 -9.53 17.85 -5.83
C LEU A 66 -10.34 19.04 -5.26
N PRO A 67 -11.58 19.23 -5.73
CA PRO A 67 -12.50 20.25 -5.21
C PRO A 67 -12.85 19.96 -3.73
N VAL A 68 -13.24 20.99 -2.99
CA VAL A 68 -13.52 20.90 -1.53
C VAL A 68 -14.73 20.00 -1.25
N GLU A 69 -15.63 19.91 -2.21
CA GLU A 69 -16.88 19.17 -2.18
C GLU A 69 -16.67 17.66 -2.30
N ALA A 70 -15.55 17.23 -2.90
CA ALA A 70 -15.22 15.81 -3.12
C ALA A 70 -14.70 15.12 -1.84
N LYS A 71 -15.47 15.20 -0.74
CA LYS A 71 -15.08 14.70 0.58
C LYS A 71 -14.66 13.24 0.57
N THR A 72 -15.46 12.36 -0.02
CA THR A 72 -15.17 10.92 -0.10
C THR A 72 -13.86 10.62 -0.82
N GLN A 73 -13.60 11.30 -1.94
CA GLN A 73 -12.37 11.14 -2.72
C GLN A 73 -11.14 11.66 -1.97
N LYS A 74 -11.30 12.76 -1.22
CA LYS A 74 -10.24 13.25 -0.35
C LYS A 74 -9.97 12.29 0.80
N THR A 75 -11.01 11.74 1.42
CA THR A 75 -10.85 10.76 2.51
C THR A 75 -10.09 9.53 2.05
N ILE A 76 -10.43 8.92 0.91
CA ILE A 76 -9.72 7.74 0.41
C ILE A 76 -8.24 8.06 0.10
N LEU A 77 -7.96 9.21 -0.51
CA LEU A 77 -6.58 9.65 -0.73
C LEU A 77 -5.82 9.87 0.59
N CYS A 78 -6.44 10.49 1.58
CA CYS A 78 -5.83 10.69 2.91
C CYS A 78 -5.56 9.36 3.61
N VAL A 79 -6.44 8.37 3.49
CA VAL A 79 -6.22 7.02 4.02
C VAL A 79 -4.99 6.39 3.37
N TRP A 80 -4.90 6.43 2.04
CA TRP A 80 -3.75 5.89 1.31
C TRP A 80 -2.44 6.61 1.64
N ILE A 81 -2.47 7.94 1.77
CA ILE A 81 -1.29 8.72 2.17
C ILE A 81 -0.86 8.35 3.59
N THR A 82 -1.82 8.25 4.51
CA THR A 82 -1.55 7.84 5.91
C THR A 82 -0.92 6.45 5.96
N ASP A 83 -1.45 5.50 5.18
CA ASP A 83 -0.91 4.13 5.10
C ASP A 83 0.56 4.13 4.67
N ILE A 84 0.92 4.91 3.64
CA ILE A 84 2.32 5.07 3.21
C ILE A 84 3.20 5.67 4.32
N PHE A 85 2.67 6.60 5.13
CA PHE A 85 3.42 7.15 6.26
C PHE A 85 3.58 6.14 7.40
N LEU A 86 2.55 5.36 7.72
CA LEU A 86 2.62 4.29 8.71
C LEU A 86 3.66 3.24 8.30
N ASP A 87 3.66 2.84 7.03
CA ASP A 87 4.69 1.96 6.47
C ASP A 87 6.10 2.51 6.68
N LYS A 88 6.31 3.83 6.46
CA LYS A 88 7.61 4.46 6.68
C LYS A 88 8.03 4.46 8.14
N LEU A 89 7.11 4.76 9.06
CA LEU A 89 7.39 4.72 10.50
C LEU A 89 7.74 3.31 10.94
N ASN A 90 6.96 2.31 10.51
CA ASN A 90 7.23 0.90 10.78
C ASN A 90 8.59 0.45 10.22
N CYS A 91 9.03 0.99 9.07
CA CYS A 91 10.37 0.72 8.56
C CYS A 91 11.49 1.37 9.38
N ILE A 92 11.24 2.53 10.00
CA ILE A 92 12.22 3.19 10.88
C ILE A 92 12.40 2.37 12.14
N ASP A 93 11.31 1.97 12.79
CA ASP A 93 11.38 1.17 14.02
C ASP A 93 12.14 -0.15 13.80
N LYS A 94 11.88 -0.83 12.68
CA LYS A 94 12.62 -2.04 12.30
C LYS A 94 14.12 -1.78 12.09
N LYS A 95 14.50 -0.65 11.48
CA LYS A 95 15.90 -0.29 11.31
C LYS A 95 16.58 0.02 12.64
N GLN A 96 15.87 0.67 13.57
CA GLN A 96 16.38 0.91 14.92
C GLN A 96 16.60 -0.40 15.68
N LEU A 97 15.64 -1.33 15.61
CA LEU A 97 15.77 -2.66 16.19
C LEU A 97 16.94 -3.45 15.59
N LEU A 98 17.10 -3.44 14.27
CA LEU A 98 18.24 -4.09 13.60
C LEU A 98 19.59 -3.44 13.95
N ASN A 99 19.62 -2.13 14.20
CA ASN A 99 20.83 -1.43 14.63
C ASN A 99 21.17 -1.68 16.10
N PHE A 100 20.19 -2.09 16.92
CA PHE A 100 20.38 -2.44 18.32
C PHE A 100 20.99 -3.84 18.50
N ASP A 101 20.81 -4.73 17.52
CA ASP A 101 21.17 -6.16 17.61
C ASP A 101 22.65 -6.47 17.28
N PHE A 102 23.55 -5.48 17.32
CA PHE A 102 24.98 -5.69 17.01
C PHE A 102 25.91 -4.79 17.85
N SER A 103 25.84 -4.88 19.19
CA SER A 103 27.00 -4.52 20.02
C SER A 103 27.10 -5.18 21.39
N ASP A 104 26.03 -5.75 21.96
CA ASP A 104 26.14 -6.36 23.28
C ASP A 104 26.00 -7.88 23.21
N SER A 105 27.17 -8.52 23.16
CA SER A 105 27.35 -9.85 23.73
C SER A 105 27.16 -9.73 25.23
N ASP A 106 25.92 -9.81 25.72
CA ASP A 106 25.60 -10.33 27.04
C ASP A 106 24.13 -10.74 27.09
N ASN A 107 23.92 -11.94 27.64
CA ASN A 107 22.64 -12.62 27.77
C ASN A 107 21.54 -11.71 28.32
N ASP A 108 20.49 -11.47 27.55
CA ASP A 108 19.13 -11.32 28.07
C ASP A 108 18.11 -11.61 26.97
N GLU A 109 17.41 -12.72 27.16
CA GLU A 109 16.32 -13.21 26.32
C GLU A 109 15.13 -12.25 26.44
N PHE A 110 14.96 -11.35 25.46
CA PHE A 110 13.77 -10.49 25.39
C PHE A 110 13.02 -10.62 24.05
N GLU A 111 11.78 -11.07 24.20
CA GLU A 111 10.88 -11.67 23.22
C GLU A 111 10.19 -10.62 22.34
N ILE A 112 10.87 -10.08 21.31
CA ILE A 112 10.22 -9.17 20.32
C ILE A 112 9.90 -9.89 19.00
N VAL A 113 10.59 -10.98 18.67
CA VAL A 113 10.36 -11.77 17.44
C VAL A 113 9.07 -12.61 17.52
N ASP A 114 8.58 -12.91 18.73
CA ASP A 114 7.52 -13.88 18.92
C ASP A 114 6.10 -13.32 18.66
N VAL A 115 5.88 -12.01 18.81
CA VAL A 115 4.56 -11.39 18.52
C VAL A 115 4.26 -11.36 17.02
N THR A 116 5.25 -11.03 16.18
CA THR A 116 5.08 -11.04 14.72
C THR A 116 4.92 -12.46 14.18
N ARG A 117 5.59 -13.45 14.79
CA ARG A 117 5.41 -14.87 14.46
C ARG A 117 4.03 -15.37 14.88
N LYS A 118 3.54 -14.99 16.07
CA LYS A 118 2.19 -15.33 16.56
C LYS A 118 1.09 -14.71 15.70
N GLN A 119 1.25 -13.47 15.21
CA GLN A 119 0.29 -12.85 14.30
C GLN A 119 0.25 -13.53 12.92
N ASN A 120 1.40 -13.87 12.34
CA ASN A 120 1.45 -14.58 11.06
C ASN A 120 0.93 -16.03 11.17
N ALA A 121 1.18 -16.71 12.30
CA ALA A 121 0.62 -18.05 12.56
C ALA A 121 -0.91 -18.03 12.79
N LEU A 122 -1.47 -16.93 13.30
CA LEU A 122 -2.91 -16.78 13.47
C LEU A 122 -3.65 -16.59 12.13
N LEU A 123 -2.97 -16.06 11.11
CA LEU A 123 -3.51 -15.86 9.77
C LEU A 123 -3.54 -17.16 8.95
N GLU A 124 -2.66 -18.13 9.25
CA GLU A 124 -2.65 -19.46 8.61
C GLU A 124 -3.73 -20.41 9.18
N LEU A 125 -4.39 -20.06 10.29
CA LEU A 125 -5.46 -20.87 10.90
C LEU A 125 -6.87 -20.48 10.43
N SER A 126 -6.98 -19.58 9.45
CA SER A 126 -8.26 -19.10 8.91
C SER A 126 -8.50 -19.59 7.47
N ASP A 127 -8.16 -20.85 7.16
CA ASP A 127 -8.65 -21.51 5.96
C ASP A 127 -10.08 -22.04 6.22
N PRO A 128 -11.11 -21.63 5.45
CA PRO A 128 -12.51 -21.97 5.71
C PRO A 128 -12.94 -23.36 5.18
N ALA A 129 -12.04 -24.36 5.18
CA ALA A 129 -12.31 -25.65 4.52
C ALA A 129 -12.88 -26.75 5.44
N ASP A 130 -12.85 -26.61 6.77
CA ASP A 130 -13.18 -27.73 7.68
C ASP A 130 -14.50 -27.58 8.47
N THR A 131 -15.33 -26.58 8.19
CA THR A 131 -16.60 -26.37 8.92
C THR A 131 -17.80 -27.18 8.43
N GLU A 132 -17.65 -28.10 7.48
CA GLU A 132 -18.79 -28.87 6.94
C GLU A 132 -18.96 -30.32 7.44
N ASN A 133 -18.07 -30.86 8.29
CA ASN A 133 -18.17 -32.27 8.68
C ASN A 133 -18.83 -32.55 10.06
N ASN A 134 -19.26 -31.53 10.81
CA ASN A 134 -19.80 -31.74 12.17
C ASN A 134 -21.35 -31.77 12.23
N GLY A 135 -22.04 -31.68 11.09
CA GLY A 135 -23.51 -31.65 11.03
C GLY A 135 -24.19 -33.03 10.88
N GLU A 136 -23.45 -34.10 10.57
CA GLU A 136 -24.03 -35.42 10.32
C GLU A 136 -23.99 -36.38 11.52
N GLU A 137 -23.15 -36.14 12.53
CA GLU A 137 -23.05 -37.04 13.70
C GLU A 137 -24.16 -36.84 14.74
N GLU A 138 -24.73 -35.63 14.87
CA GLU A 138 -25.83 -35.39 15.83
C GLU A 138 -27.15 -36.04 15.41
N LYS A 139 -27.39 -36.28 14.12
CA LYS A 139 -28.65 -36.90 13.66
C LYS A 139 -28.72 -38.42 13.89
N LYS A 140 -27.61 -39.08 14.23
CA LYS A 140 -27.63 -40.51 14.58
C LYS A 140 -27.92 -40.79 16.06
N ARG A 141 -27.78 -39.81 16.96
CA ARG A 141 -28.07 -40.01 18.40
C ARG A 141 -29.54 -39.83 18.78
N VAL A 142 -30.33 -39.10 17.99
CA VAL A 142 -31.75 -38.80 18.30
C VAL A 142 -32.71 -39.92 17.86
N ARG A 143 -32.22 -41.02 17.25
CA ARG A 143 -33.07 -42.13 16.76
C ARG A 143 -32.95 -43.42 17.57
N GLN A 144 -32.28 -43.39 18.72
CA GLN A 144 -32.14 -44.56 19.62
C GLN A 144 -32.70 -44.34 21.04
N GLU A 145 -33.48 -43.29 21.26
CA GLU A 145 -34.33 -43.15 22.46
C GLU A 145 -35.82 -43.19 22.09
#